data_AF-A0A935QVB9-F1
#
_entry.id   AF-A0A935QVB9-F1
#
_cell.length_a   1.000
_cell.length_b   1.000
_cell.length_c   1.000
_cell.angle_alpha   90.00
_cell.angle_beta   90.00
_cell.angle_gamma   90.00
#
_symmetry.space_group_name_H-M   'P 1'
#
loop_
_entity.id
_entity.type
_entity.pdbx_description
1 polymer ?
#
loop_
_entity_poly.entity_id
_entity_poly.type
_entity_poly.pdbx_seq_one_letter_code
_entity_poly.pdbx_strand_id
1 'polypeptide(L)'
;MSHMIEINAEYWLVHTLWPIARAAAGLPDDAPIDEAPPAPEQNDGSADLARQYAIDLPLLGAVMLACELARTPAAATLGRHIRALIWRDAFALASARDLVVSLGMAGETWDEMTDRHIAAIEVWERWTATNDAVEAERDRFLADCADYAFEDGAFSPEAP
;
A
#
# COMPACT_ATOMS: atom_id res chain seq x y z
N MET A 1 -17.48 6.65 17.39
CA MET A 1 -17.06 6.58 15.98
C MET A 1 -18.33 6.29 15.21
N SER A 2 -18.63 7.06 14.16
CA SER A 2 -19.86 6.87 13.39
C SER A 2 -19.82 5.51 12.68
N HIS A 3 -20.90 4.74 12.75
CA HIS A 3 -21.01 3.46 12.03
C HIS A 3 -20.86 3.64 10.51
N MET A 4 -21.22 4.82 9.99
CA MET A 4 -21.05 5.17 8.58
C MET A 4 -19.58 5.29 8.18
N ILE A 5 -18.72 5.81 9.08
CA ILE A 5 -17.27 5.91 8.84
C ILE A 5 -16.64 4.52 8.77
N GLU A 6 -17.07 3.58 9.61
CA GLU A 6 -16.58 2.19 9.60
C GLU A 6 -16.93 1.49 8.28
N ILE A 7 -18.21 1.60 7.84
CA ILE A 7 -18.69 1.04 6.57
C ILE A 7 -17.95 1.68 5.39
N ASN A 8 -17.80 3.01 5.38
CA ASN A 8 -17.12 3.72 4.30
C ASN A 8 -15.64 3.35 4.21
N ALA A 9 -14.97 3.17 5.36
CA ALA A 9 -13.57 2.75 5.39
C ALA A 9 -13.38 1.33 4.85
N GLU A 10 -14.28 0.39 5.19
CA GLU A 10 -14.26 -0.96 4.63
C GLU A 10 -14.52 -0.93 3.12
N TYR A 11 -15.51 -0.15 2.68
CA TYR A 11 -15.82 0.03 1.27
C TYR A 11 -14.61 0.59 0.49
N TRP A 12 -13.99 1.66 1.01
CA TRP A 12 -12.82 2.27 0.39
C TRP A 12 -11.64 1.30 0.28
N LEU A 13 -11.37 0.52 1.33
CA LEU A 13 -10.32 -0.50 1.32
C LEU A 13 -10.55 -1.57 0.23
N VAL A 14 -11.78 -2.09 0.15
CA VAL A 14 -12.13 -3.20 -0.76
C VAL A 14 -12.26 -2.74 -2.21
N HIS A 15 -12.90 -1.60 -2.45
CA HIS A 15 -13.31 -1.17 -3.78
C HIS A 15 -12.40 -0.11 -4.41
N THR A 16 -11.47 0.46 -3.64
CA THR A 16 -10.52 1.46 -4.14
C THR A 16 -9.07 1.05 -3.90
N LEU A 17 -8.67 0.88 -2.64
CA LEU A 17 -7.26 0.65 -2.30
C LEU A 17 -6.75 -0.72 -2.76
N TRP A 18 -7.56 -1.78 -2.61
CA TRP A 18 -7.19 -3.11 -3.09
C TRP A 18 -7.00 -3.18 -4.62
N PRO A 19 -7.94 -2.70 -5.46
CA PRO A 19 -7.74 -2.62 -6.90
C PRO A 19 -6.47 -1.87 -7.31
N ILE A 20 -6.17 -0.74 -6.67
CA ILE A 20 -4.93 0.02 -6.91
C ILE A 20 -3.70 -0.82 -6.58
N ALA A 21 -3.66 -1.43 -5.39
CA ALA A 21 -2.54 -2.27 -4.96
C ALA A 21 -2.33 -3.47 -5.88
N ARG A 22 -3.42 -4.11 -6.32
CA ARG A 22 -3.38 -5.26 -7.21
C ARG A 22 -2.82 -4.91 -8.59
N ALA A 23 -3.26 -3.79 -9.15
CA ALA A 23 -2.76 -3.29 -10.43
C ALA A 23 -1.26 -2.94 -10.34
N ALA A 24 -0.83 -2.25 -9.27
CA ALA A 24 0.58 -1.93 -9.05
C ALA A 24 1.45 -3.19 -8.92
N ALA A 25 0.97 -4.18 -8.17
CA ALA A 25 1.61 -5.48 -7.98
C ALA A 25 1.66 -6.35 -9.26
N GLY A 26 1.03 -5.94 -10.36
CA GLY A 26 0.96 -6.68 -11.62
C GLY A 26 0.12 -7.95 -11.55
N LEU A 27 -0.83 -8.02 -10.62
CA LEU A 27 -1.70 -9.18 -10.44
C LEU A 27 -2.92 -9.13 -11.37
N PRO A 28 -3.43 -10.30 -11.83
CA PRO A 28 -4.65 -10.39 -12.63
C PRO A 28 -5.88 -9.76 -11.96
N ASP A 29 -6.87 -9.35 -12.77
CA ASP A 29 -8.10 -8.72 -12.28
C ASP A 29 -9.01 -9.64 -11.46
N ASP A 30 -8.77 -10.94 -11.50
CA ASP A 30 -9.48 -11.98 -10.78
C ASP A 30 -8.59 -12.70 -9.74
N ALA A 31 -7.38 -12.19 -9.48
CA ALA A 31 -6.45 -12.81 -8.56
C ALA A 31 -7.06 -12.94 -7.15
N PRO A 32 -7.07 -14.15 -6.55
CA PRO A 32 -7.59 -14.35 -5.21
C PRO A 32 -6.72 -13.62 -4.17
N ILE A 33 -7.36 -13.15 -3.10
CA ILE A 33 -6.70 -12.41 -2.02
C ILE A 33 -5.60 -13.26 -1.35
N ASP A 34 -5.74 -14.59 -1.32
CA ASP A 34 -4.86 -15.53 -0.61
C ASP A 34 -3.49 -15.82 -1.29
N GLU A 35 -3.16 -15.21 -2.43
CA GLU A 35 -1.90 -15.48 -3.16
C GLU A 35 -0.77 -14.45 -2.89
N ALA A 36 -0.83 -13.68 -1.80
CA ALA A 36 0.31 -12.83 -1.45
C ALA A 36 1.47 -13.72 -0.92
N PRO A 37 2.64 -13.72 -1.57
CA PRO A 37 3.77 -14.48 -1.06
C PRO A 37 4.17 -13.97 0.33
N PRO A 38 4.72 -14.84 1.19
CA PRO A 38 5.13 -14.44 2.53
C PRO A 38 6.15 -13.31 2.44
N ALA A 39 5.96 -12.29 3.28
CA ALA A 39 6.89 -11.19 3.42
C ALA A 39 8.31 -11.72 3.74
N PRO A 40 9.37 -11.32 3.01
CA PRO A 40 10.74 -11.66 3.39
C PRO A 40 11.05 -11.28 4.84
N GLU A 41 11.90 -12.07 5.50
CA GLU A 41 12.25 -11.86 6.91
C GLU A 41 12.87 -10.48 7.13
N GLN A 42 12.48 -9.82 8.22
CA GLN A 42 12.90 -8.43 8.53
C GLN A 42 14.38 -8.31 8.96
N ASN A 43 15.12 -9.42 9.03
CA ASN A 43 16.51 -9.47 9.49
C ASN A 43 17.54 -9.53 8.34
N ASP A 44 17.09 -9.45 7.09
CA ASP A 44 18.00 -9.40 5.94
C ASP A 44 18.60 -7.99 5.76
N GLY A 45 19.81 -7.89 5.21
CA GLY A 45 20.56 -6.64 5.10
C GLY A 45 19.84 -5.53 4.33
N SER A 46 19.00 -5.91 3.37
CA SER A 46 18.23 -4.98 2.54
C SER A 46 16.91 -4.50 3.18
N ALA A 47 16.56 -5.01 4.37
CA ALA A 47 15.26 -4.73 5.01
C ALA A 47 15.06 -3.25 5.38
N ASP A 48 16.12 -2.55 5.80
CA ASP A 48 16.02 -1.14 6.17
C ASP A 48 15.74 -0.25 4.95
N LEU A 49 16.39 -0.54 3.83
CA LEU A 49 16.15 0.16 2.57
C LEU A 49 14.76 -0.16 2.02
N ALA A 50 14.35 -1.43 2.05
CA ALA A 50 13.00 -1.84 1.67
C ALA A 50 11.92 -1.12 2.49
N ARG A 51 12.16 -0.94 3.79
CA ARG A 51 11.26 -0.21 4.69
C ARG A 51 11.15 1.26 4.30
N GLN A 52 12.27 1.89 3.93
CA GLN A 52 12.25 3.27 3.47
C GLN A 52 11.37 3.43 2.21
N TYR A 53 11.56 2.57 1.22
CA TYR A 53 10.71 2.54 0.02
C TYR A 53 9.22 2.37 0.39
N ALA A 54 8.90 1.41 1.25
CA ALA A 54 7.51 1.14 1.62
C ALA A 54 6.83 2.28 2.39
N ILE A 55 7.53 2.95 3.32
CA ILE A 55 6.97 4.04 4.13
C ILE A 55 6.64 5.27 3.29
N ASP A 56 7.42 5.52 2.24
CA ASP A 56 7.21 6.67 1.35
C ASP A 56 6.00 6.49 0.40
N LEU A 57 5.34 5.32 0.38
CA LEU A 57 4.15 5.08 -0.43
C LEU A 57 2.87 5.61 0.27
N PRO A 58 2.14 6.58 -0.33
CA PRO A 58 0.85 7.04 0.20
C PRO A 58 -0.17 5.91 0.40
N LEU A 59 -0.11 4.88 -0.46
CA LEU A 59 -0.98 3.70 -0.37
C LEU A 59 -0.84 2.94 0.95
N LEU A 60 0.38 2.83 1.49
CA LEU A 60 0.60 2.18 2.78
C LEU A 60 -0.13 2.93 3.89
N GLY A 61 0.00 4.26 3.92
CA GLY A 61 -0.71 5.12 4.87
C GLY A 61 -2.22 5.04 4.74
N ALA A 62 -2.74 5.08 3.51
CA ALA A 62 -4.17 4.96 3.22
C ALA A 62 -4.75 3.62 3.71
N VAL A 63 -4.04 2.51 3.46
CA VAL A 63 -4.46 1.17 3.91
C VAL A 63 -4.44 1.07 5.43
N MET A 64 -3.42 1.61 6.09
CA MET A 64 -3.36 1.64 7.57
C MET A 64 -4.52 2.43 8.15
N LEU A 65 -4.83 3.60 7.60
CA LEU A 65 -5.97 4.42 8.00
C LEU A 65 -7.29 3.68 7.82
N ALA A 66 -7.53 3.10 6.64
CA ALA A 66 -8.76 2.37 6.35
C ALA A 66 -8.96 1.16 7.29
N CYS A 67 -7.90 0.41 7.59
CA CYS A 67 -7.97 -0.70 8.54
C CYS A 67 -8.31 -0.25 9.96
N GLU A 68 -7.71 0.85 10.42
CA GLU A 68 -7.92 1.41 11.76
C GLU A 68 -9.34 1.96 11.95
N LEU A 69 -9.93 2.49 10.88
CA LEU A 69 -11.29 3.00 10.87
C LEU A 69 -12.34 1.89 10.68
N ALA A 70 -12.12 0.92 9.79
CA ALA A 70 -13.08 -0.16 9.53
C ALA A 70 -13.22 -1.15 10.70
N ARG A 71 -12.09 -1.48 11.36
CA ARG A 71 -12.05 -2.36 12.55
C ARG A 71 -12.66 -3.76 12.37
N THR A 72 -12.80 -4.23 11.11
CA THR A 72 -13.28 -5.58 10.82
C THR A 72 -12.12 -6.58 10.64
N PRO A 73 -12.32 -7.87 10.97
CA PRO A 73 -11.33 -8.91 10.67
C PRO A 73 -11.03 -9.05 9.16
N ALA A 74 -12.02 -8.75 8.31
CA ALA A 74 -11.89 -8.77 6.87
C ALA A 74 -10.94 -7.65 6.39
N ALA A 75 -11.16 -6.41 6.86
CA ALA A 75 -10.28 -5.28 6.56
C ALA A 75 -8.85 -5.54 7.06
N ALA A 76 -8.68 -6.06 8.28
CA ALA A 76 -7.36 -6.40 8.81
C ALA A 76 -6.64 -7.46 7.95
N THR A 77 -7.37 -8.43 7.42
CA THR A 77 -6.84 -9.47 6.53
C THR A 77 -6.43 -8.88 5.20
N LEU A 78 -7.28 -8.09 4.56
CA LEU A 78 -6.98 -7.43 3.29
C LEU A 78 -5.79 -6.47 3.42
N GLY A 79 -5.73 -5.69 4.50
CA GLY A 79 -4.61 -4.80 4.79
C GLY A 79 -3.29 -5.54 5.00
N ARG A 80 -3.29 -6.76 5.57
CA ARG A 80 -2.08 -7.60 5.62
C ARG A 80 -1.63 -8.02 4.23
N HIS A 81 -2.55 -8.40 3.35
CA HIS A 81 -2.22 -8.78 1.97
C HIS A 81 -1.62 -7.62 1.17
N ILE A 82 -2.23 -6.43 1.22
CA ILE A 82 -1.68 -5.25 0.54
C ILE A 82 -0.26 -4.93 1.04
N ARG A 83 -0.06 -4.95 2.37
CA ARG A 83 1.27 -4.72 2.96
C ARG A 83 2.29 -5.77 2.52
N ALA A 84 1.89 -7.04 2.41
CA ALA A 84 2.78 -8.10 1.93
C ALA A 84 3.22 -7.88 0.48
N LEU A 85 2.31 -7.43 -0.40
CA LEU A 85 2.63 -7.09 -1.79
C LEU A 85 3.62 -5.92 -1.88
N ILE A 86 3.34 -4.84 -1.14
CA ILE A 86 4.25 -3.68 -1.07
C ILE A 86 5.64 -4.13 -0.59
N TRP A 87 5.68 -4.90 0.49
CA TRP A 87 6.94 -5.36 1.08
C TRP A 87 7.73 -6.28 0.14
N ARG A 88 7.05 -7.22 -0.55
CA ARG A 88 7.67 -8.10 -1.56
C ARG A 88 8.43 -7.29 -2.61
N ASP A 89 7.78 -6.29 -3.20
CA ASP A 89 8.33 -5.53 -4.31
C ASP A 89 9.38 -4.52 -3.84
N ALA A 90 9.17 -3.86 -2.69
CA ALA A 90 10.16 -2.98 -2.07
C ALA A 90 11.45 -3.73 -1.72
N PHE A 91 11.31 -4.94 -1.18
CA PHE A 91 12.45 -5.78 -0.82
C PHE A 91 13.20 -6.28 -2.06
N ALA A 92 12.49 -6.70 -3.10
CA ALA A 92 13.11 -7.09 -4.36
C ALA A 92 13.96 -5.96 -4.97
N LEU A 93 13.45 -4.71 -4.94
CA LEU A 93 14.20 -3.54 -5.37
C LEU A 93 15.42 -3.28 -4.49
N ALA A 94 15.25 -3.29 -3.16
CA ALA A 94 16.34 -3.04 -2.23
C ALA A 94 17.48 -4.05 -2.41
N SER A 95 17.17 -5.34 -2.47
CA SER A 95 18.17 -6.39 -2.68
C SER A 95 18.84 -6.30 -4.05
N ALA A 96 18.10 -6.00 -5.11
CA ALA A 96 18.70 -5.83 -6.44
C ALA A 96 19.66 -4.64 -6.48
N ARG A 97 19.29 -3.52 -5.84
CA ARG A 97 20.16 -2.34 -5.70
C ARG A 97 21.42 -2.66 -4.90
N ASP A 98 21.29 -3.30 -3.73
CA ASP A 98 22.44 -3.64 -2.87
C ASP A 98 23.42 -4.55 -3.59
N LEU A 99 22.91 -5.51 -4.38
CA LEU A 99 23.74 -6.41 -5.18
C LEU A 99 24.50 -5.67 -6.30
N VAL A 100 23.83 -4.81 -7.06
CA VAL A 100 24.47 -4.01 -8.12
C VAL A 100 25.53 -3.06 -7.54
N VAL A 101 25.24 -2.42 -6.40
CA VAL A 101 26.21 -1.55 -5.71
C VAL A 101 27.41 -2.37 -5.24
N SER A 102 27.19 -3.56 -4.67
CA SER A 102 28.27 -4.44 -4.19
C SER A 102 29.17 -4.93 -5.33
N LEU A 103 28.59 -5.34 -6.47
CA LEU A 103 29.34 -5.72 -7.67
C LEU A 103 30.16 -4.55 -8.22
N GLY A 104 29.56 -3.36 -8.30
CA GLY A 104 30.26 -2.15 -8.74
C GLY A 104 31.44 -1.79 -7.83
N MET A 105 31.29 -1.95 -6.51
CA MET A 105 32.37 -1.75 -5.54
C MET A 105 33.48 -2.80 -5.64
N ALA A 106 33.15 -4.02 -6.06
CA ALA A 106 34.11 -5.09 -6.35
C ALA A 106 34.81 -4.91 -7.71
N GLY A 107 34.39 -3.94 -8.53
CA GLY A 107 34.88 -3.75 -9.90
C GLY A 107 34.34 -4.78 -10.89
N GLU A 108 33.23 -5.44 -10.54
CA GLU A 108 32.57 -6.45 -11.37
C GLU A 108 31.34 -5.88 -12.06
N THR A 109 31.06 -6.33 -13.28
CA THR A 109 29.83 -6.00 -14.02
C THR A 109 29.21 -7.28 -14.54
N TRP A 110 27.99 -7.58 -14.07
CA TRP A 110 27.25 -8.78 -14.45
C TRP A 110 25.91 -8.30 -15.04
N ASP A 111 25.73 -8.49 -16.35
CA ASP A 111 24.57 -7.98 -17.09
C ASP A 111 23.26 -8.51 -16.49
N GLU A 112 23.20 -9.78 -16.11
CA GLU A 112 22.02 -10.40 -15.47
C GLU A 112 21.57 -9.67 -14.19
N MET A 113 22.51 -9.22 -13.36
CA MET A 113 22.18 -8.52 -12.11
C MET A 113 21.73 -7.08 -12.36
N THR A 114 22.25 -6.47 -13.43
CA THR A 114 21.80 -5.17 -13.90
C THR A 114 20.37 -5.27 -14.45
N ASP A 115 20.08 -6.28 -15.27
CA ASP A 115 18.74 -6.55 -15.82
C ASP A 115 17.73 -6.82 -14.70
N ARG A 116 18.12 -7.59 -13.68
CA ARG A 116 17.27 -7.82 -12.49
C ARG A 116 16.95 -6.53 -11.75
N HIS A 117 17.92 -5.62 -11.61
CA HIS A 117 17.70 -4.32 -10.98
C HIS A 117 16.79 -3.42 -11.82
N ILE A 118 16.95 -3.40 -13.15
CA ILE A 118 16.05 -2.68 -14.06
C ILE A 118 14.62 -3.20 -13.93
N ALA A 119 14.42 -4.52 -13.97
CA ALA A 119 13.10 -5.13 -13.80
C ALA A 119 12.47 -4.78 -12.43
N ALA A 120 13.28 -4.73 -11.36
CA ALA A 120 12.79 -4.34 -10.04
C ALA A 120 12.42 -2.85 -9.97
N ILE A 121 13.13 -1.97 -10.68
CA ILE A 121 12.77 -0.55 -10.83
C ILE A 121 11.43 -0.43 -11.56
N GLU A 122 11.24 -1.11 -12.69
CA GLU A 122 9.98 -1.07 -13.46
C GLU A 122 8.78 -1.55 -12.63
N VAL A 123 8.97 -2.53 -11.74
CA VAL A 123 7.95 -2.96 -10.78
C VAL A 123 7.64 -1.84 -9.80
N TRP A 124 8.67 -1.22 -9.23
CA TRP A 124 8.50 -0.16 -8.23
C TRP A 124 7.90 1.12 -8.81
N GLU A 125 8.21 1.45 -10.06
CA GLU A 125 7.60 2.56 -10.79
C GLU A 125 6.09 2.43 -10.91
N ARG A 126 5.55 1.19 -11.01
CA ARG A 126 4.10 0.99 -10.97
C ARG A 126 3.49 1.34 -9.62
N TRP A 127 4.20 1.10 -8.52
CA TRP A 127 3.73 1.49 -7.19
C TRP A 127 3.74 3.00 -7.02
N THR A 128 4.83 3.68 -7.39
CA THR A 128 4.92 5.14 -7.26
C THR A 128 4.00 5.88 -8.23
N ALA A 129 3.67 5.29 -9.39
CA ALA A 129 2.65 5.81 -10.30
C ALA A 129 1.24 5.85 -9.69
N THR A 130 0.99 5.17 -8.56
CA THR A 130 -0.31 5.24 -7.86
C THR A 130 -0.46 6.46 -6.95
N ASN A 131 0.63 7.19 -6.66
CA ASN A 131 0.66 8.22 -5.62
C ASN A 131 -0.45 9.26 -5.76
N ASP A 132 -0.52 9.93 -6.92
CA ASP A 132 -1.49 11.00 -7.16
C ASP A 132 -2.95 10.50 -7.04
N ALA A 133 -3.22 9.30 -7.55
CA ALA A 133 -4.54 8.69 -7.47
C ALA A 133 -4.93 8.37 -6.01
N VAL A 134 -4.01 7.80 -5.24
CA VAL A 134 -4.24 7.48 -3.83
C VAL A 134 -4.43 8.74 -2.98
N GLU A 135 -3.65 9.78 -3.22
CA GLU A 135 -3.80 11.05 -2.51
C GLU A 135 -5.14 11.71 -2.80
N ALA A 136 -5.59 11.70 -4.06
CA ALA A 136 -6.91 12.22 -4.43
C ALA A 136 -8.05 11.42 -3.77
N GLU A 137 -7.93 10.09 -3.73
CA GLU A 137 -8.93 9.23 -3.06
C GLU A 137 -8.92 9.40 -1.54
N ARG A 138 -7.74 9.59 -0.92
CA ARG A 138 -7.62 9.90 0.51
C ARG A 138 -8.32 11.20 0.84
N ASP A 139 -8.07 12.26 0.07
CA ASP A 139 -8.66 13.57 0.33
C ASP A 139 -10.19 13.55 0.15
N ARG A 140 -10.69 12.79 -0.84
CA ARG A 140 -12.13 12.52 -0.99
C ARG A 140 -12.71 11.77 0.20
N PHE A 141 -12.06 10.67 0.60
CA PHE A 141 -12.51 9.88 1.76
C PHE A 141 -12.58 10.71 3.04
N LEU A 142 -11.59 11.58 3.29
CA LEU A 142 -11.60 12.47 4.45
C LEU A 142 -12.73 13.50 4.39
N ALA A 143 -13.06 14.01 3.20
CA ALA A 143 -14.21 14.89 3.02
C ALA A 143 -15.53 14.16 3.33
N ASP A 144 -15.73 12.96 2.80
CA ASP A 144 -16.92 12.14 3.08
C ASP A 144 -17.05 11.84 4.58
N CYS A 145 -15.94 11.51 5.25
CA CYS A 145 -15.93 11.29 6.70
C CYS A 145 -16.29 12.54 7.50
N ALA A 146 -15.91 13.73 7.04
CA ALA A 146 -16.30 14.97 7.69
C ALA A 146 -17.83 15.16 7.58
N ASP A 147 -18.41 14.94 6.41
CA ASP A 147 -19.86 15.06 6.19
C ASP A 147 -20.64 14.12 7.13
N TYR A 148 -20.24 12.84 7.24
CA TYR A 148 -20.88 11.90 8.16
C TYR A 148 -20.79 12.32 9.63
N ALA A 149 -19.67 12.92 10.04
CA ALA A 149 -19.50 13.41 11.41
C ALA A 149 -20.41 14.62 11.71
N PHE A 150 -20.70 15.46 10.72
CA PHE A 150 -21.61 16.60 10.87
C PHE A 150 -23.09 16.20 10.75
N GLU A 151 -23.43 15.19 9.95
CA GLU A 151 -24.80 14.66 9.84
C GLU A 151 -25.25 13.94 11.12
N ASP A 152 -24.37 13.13 11.75
CA ASP A 152 -24.61 12.56 13.08
C ASP A 152 -24.65 13.63 14.19
N GLY A 153 -24.14 14.83 13.90
CA GLY A 153 -24.08 16.00 14.78
C GLY A 153 -25.13 17.07 14.51
N ALA A 154 -26.10 16.83 13.62
CA ALA A 154 -27.21 17.75 13.34
C ALA A 154 -28.12 17.88 14.58
N PHE A 155 -27.68 18.78 15.46
CA PHE A 155 -28.42 19.44 16.52
C PHE A 155 -29.87 19.64 16.09
N SER A 156 -30.82 19.11 16.85
CA SER A 156 -32.19 19.60 16.86
C SER A 156 -32.17 20.83 17.77
N PRO A 157 -32.13 22.08 17.25
CA PRO A 157 -32.53 23.18 18.09
C PRO A 157 -34.04 22.98 18.27
N GLU A 158 -34.46 22.48 19.44
CA GLU A 158 -35.86 22.59 19.82
C GLU A 158 -36.26 24.06 19.62
N ALA A 159 -37.13 24.27 18.64
CA ALA A 159 -37.71 25.55 18.31
C ALA A 159 -38.53 26.07 19.51
N PRO A 160 -38.59 27.39 19.73
CA PRO A 160 -39.13 28.01 20.94
C PRO A 160 -40.59 27.68 21.24
#